data_AF-A0A662D5Z2-F1
#
_entry.id   AF-A0A662D5Z2-F1
#
_cell.length_a   1.000
_cell.length_b   1.000
_cell.length_c   1.000
_cell.angle_alpha   90.00
_cell.angle_beta   90.00
_cell.angle_gamma   90.00
#
_symmetry.space_group_name_H-M   'P 1'
#
loop_
_entity.id
_entity.type
_entity.pdbx_description
1 polymer ?
#
loop_
_entity_poly.entity_id
_entity_poly.type
_entity_poly.pdbx_seq_one_letter_code
_entity_poly.pdbx_strand_id
1 'polypeptide(L)'
;MANIRDQNSWVHMREPEKATEKAKDLVRMAVAKVELKRPLPSFSSEVIKKALVIGGGLAGMVAALNIAEQGFEAYLVEKEARLGGNLRNLHYTLDNENVQGYLESIVKEVEENPRIKVYRDTRIKSVEGYVGNYKTTIVQNGNEMELDHGVIIVATGAKELKPQEYLYGEDERVITQLELEQMLARPDSKIPSLNTIVMIQCVGSREDERPYCSRVCCSDALKNALRIKKENPKANIFILYRDIRTYGFKEKFYQEAREKGVIFIRYDKERKPYVRKEAQGLKVEVFDPILREKLIISSDLLVLSAAIVPNEDNQTLAQLLKVPLTTDGFYLEAHAKLRPVDFSTRGVFLAGMAHGPKFISETISQACAAAQKACAIICKDSVEAEAIIAEVNERWCRGCGMCVSVCPYEAISIDGETNLAKVTEVLCQGCGSCAATCPSGAIQQKGFQRKQILSMVDAAI
;
A
#
# COMPACT_ATOMS: atom_id res chain seq x y z
N MET A 1 -12.03 23.01 -14.97
CA MET A 1 -12.97 21.88 -14.86
C MET A 1 -14.05 22.29 -13.86
N ALA A 2 -15.31 22.05 -14.18
CA ALA A 2 -16.42 22.16 -13.23
C ALA A 2 -16.80 20.73 -12.79
N ASN A 3 -16.69 20.42 -11.50
CA ASN A 3 -17.04 19.09 -10.99
C ASN A 3 -18.53 19.03 -10.65
N ILE A 4 -19.35 18.68 -11.64
CA ILE A 4 -20.81 18.61 -11.49
C ILE A 4 -21.32 17.22 -11.09
N ARG A 5 -20.41 16.28 -10.79
CA ARG A 5 -20.77 14.91 -10.41
C ARG A 5 -20.47 14.65 -8.94
N ASP A 6 -19.20 14.46 -8.61
CA ASP A 6 -18.75 14.11 -7.27
C ASP A 6 -19.06 15.23 -6.26
N GLN A 7 -18.99 16.50 -6.68
CA GLN A 7 -19.32 17.67 -5.84
C GLN A 7 -20.75 18.20 -6.02
N ASN A 8 -21.58 17.53 -6.83
CA ASN A 8 -22.95 17.98 -7.10
C ASN A 8 -23.93 16.80 -7.23
N SER A 9 -24.05 16.16 -8.39
CA SER A 9 -25.13 15.17 -8.62
C SER A 9 -25.13 13.98 -7.66
N TRP A 10 -23.96 13.51 -7.21
CA TRP A 10 -23.85 12.38 -6.27
C TRP A 10 -24.21 12.74 -4.83
N VAL A 11 -23.99 13.99 -4.42
CA VAL A 11 -24.28 14.42 -3.04
C VAL A 11 -25.67 15.05 -2.90
N HIS A 12 -26.29 15.44 -4.02
CA HIS A 12 -27.60 16.10 -4.07
C HIS A 12 -28.67 15.26 -4.79
N MET A 13 -28.58 13.93 -4.72
CA MET A 13 -29.47 13.00 -5.44
C MET A 13 -30.97 13.19 -5.13
N ARG A 14 -31.29 13.80 -3.98
CA ARG A 14 -32.66 14.03 -3.52
C ARG A 14 -33.20 15.42 -3.83
N GLU A 15 -32.38 16.32 -4.38
CA GLU A 15 -32.73 17.71 -4.67
C GLU A 15 -32.29 18.10 -6.10
N PRO A 16 -32.84 17.45 -7.15
CA PRO A 16 -32.34 17.59 -8.53
C PRO A 16 -32.43 19.04 -9.05
N GLU A 17 -33.48 19.77 -8.72
CA GLU A 17 -33.66 21.17 -9.14
C GLU A 17 -32.57 22.08 -8.54
N LYS A 18 -32.30 21.95 -7.23
CA LYS A 18 -31.21 22.70 -6.58
C LYS A 18 -29.84 22.26 -7.08
N ALA A 19 -29.66 20.96 -7.36
CA ALA A 19 -28.45 20.43 -7.96
C ALA A 19 -28.22 21.01 -9.37
N THR A 20 -29.28 21.25 -10.14
CA THR A 20 -29.18 21.93 -11.44
C THR A 20 -28.74 23.38 -11.29
N GLU A 21 -29.32 24.14 -10.36
CA GLU A 21 -28.87 25.52 -10.12
C GLU A 21 -27.40 25.57 -9.66
N LYS A 22 -27.02 24.72 -8.70
CA LYS A 22 -25.62 24.59 -8.28
C LYS A 22 -24.70 24.20 -9.45
N ALA A 23 -25.14 23.33 -10.36
CA ALA A 23 -24.35 22.98 -11.54
C ALA A 23 -24.12 24.19 -12.45
N LYS A 24 -25.16 25.02 -12.67
CA LYS A 24 -25.04 26.26 -13.46
C LYS A 24 -24.02 27.20 -12.84
N ASP A 25 -24.05 27.37 -11.52
CA ASP A 25 -23.09 28.24 -10.82
C ASP A 25 -21.66 27.68 -10.90
N LEU A 26 -21.46 26.38 -10.66
CA LEU A 26 -20.14 25.74 -10.81
C LEU A 26 -19.57 25.90 -12.22
N VAL A 27 -20.42 25.83 -13.25
CA VAL A 27 -20.03 26.09 -14.64
C VAL A 27 -19.69 27.56 -14.85
N ARG A 28 -20.51 28.49 -14.34
CA ARG A 28 -20.27 29.95 -14.43
C ARG A 28 -18.93 30.32 -13.80
N MET A 29 -18.65 29.82 -12.60
CA MET A 29 -17.38 29.98 -11.90
C MET A 29 -16.21 29.46 -12.74
N ALA A 30 -16.34 28.26 -13.33
CA ALA A 30 -15.28 27.68 -14.14
C ALA A 30 -15.01 28.48 -15.43
N VAL A 31 -16.06 29.00 -16.08
CA VAL A 31 -15.96 29.87 -17.27
C VAL A 31 -15.24 31.17 -16.91
N ALA A 32 -15.66 31.84 -15.83
CA ALA A 32 -15.05 33.09 -15.36
C ALA A 32 -13.54 32.95 -15.06
N LYS A 33 -13.09 31.76 -14.60
CA LYS A 33 -11.65 31.47 -14.45
C LYS A 33 -10.95 31.32 -15.80
N VAL A 34 -11.58 30.59 -16.73
CA VAL A 34 -11.00 30.19 -18.02
C VAL A 34 -10.78 31.37 -18.94
N GLU A 35 -11.65 32.38 -18.91
CA GLU A 35 -11.48 33.64 -19.67
C GLU A 35 -10.15 34.36 -19.36
N LEU A 36 -9.63 34.16 -18.15
CA LEU A 36 -8.39 34.76 -17.68
C LEU A 36 -7.18 33.81 -17.80
N LYS A 37 -7.35 32.61 -18.37
CA LYS A 37 -6.24 31.69 -18.58
C LYS A 37 -5.35 32.16 -19.71
N ARG A 38 -4.07 31.85 -19.57
CA ARG A 38 -3.05 32.03 -20.61
C ARG A 38 -2.39 30.68 -20.87
N PRO A 39 -1.89 30.43 -22.08
CA PRO A 39 -1.02 29.29 -22.33
C PRO A 39 0.14 29.30 -21.34
N LEU A 40 0.35 28.17 -20.68
CA LEU A 40 1.49 27.97 -19.80
C LEU A 40 2.44 27.02 -20.53
N PRO A 41 3.62 27.48 -20.98
CA PRO A 41 4.58 26.58 -21.58
C PRO A 41 5.01 25.55 -20.53
N SER A 42 5.01 24.27 -20.91
CA SER A 42 5.61 23.21 -20.11
C SER A 42 7.13 23.36 -20.17
N PHE A 43 7.78 23.19 -19.03
CA PHE A 43 9.23 23.00 -18.98
C PHE A 43 9.50 21.51 -18.83
N SER A 44 10.50 21.04 -19.56
CA SER A 44 10.95 19.66 -19.51
C SER A 44 12.16 19.57 -18.60
N SER A 45 12.18 18.58 -17.70
CA SER A 45 13.39 18.22 -16.97
C SER A 45 13.91 16.89 -17.48
N GLU A 46 15.23 16.71 -17.50
CA GLU A 46 15.86 15.44 -17.84
C GLU A 46 15.41 14.35 -16.87
N VAL A 47 15.42 13.10 -17.30
CA VAL A 47 15.02 11.98 -16.44
C VAL A 47 16.22 11.13 -16.07
N ILE A 48 16.44 10.97 -14.77
CA ILE A 48 17.39 10.02 -14.23
C ILE A 48 16.87 8.61 -14.50
N LYS A 49 17.58 7.87 -15.34
CA LYS A 49 17.18 6.55 -15.85
C LYS A 49 17.40 5.40 -14.85
N LYS A 50 17.07 5.66 -13.57
CA LYS A 50 17.19 4.74 -12.44
C LYS A 50 15.90 4.72 -11.62
N ALA A 51 15.61 3.61 -10.97
CA ALA A 51 14.46 3.48 -10.07
C ALA A 51 14.91 3.18 -8.64
N LEU A 52 14.18 3.69 -7.65
CA LEU A 52 14.28 3.27 -6.26
C LEU A 52 13.11 2.34 -5.92
N VAL A 53 13.41 1.18 -5.37
CA VAL A 53 12.42 0.21 -4.84
C VAL A 53 12.61 0.11 -3.33
N ILE A 54 11.55 0.41 -2.57
CA ILE A 54 11.56 0.43 -1.10
C ILE A 54 10.85 -0.82 -0.58
N GLY A 55 11.62 -1.76 -0.03
CA GLY A 55 11.16 -3.05 0.51
C GLY A 55 11.65 -4.21 -0.35
N GLY A 56 12.47 -5.08 0.23
CA GLY A 56 13.06 -6.28 -0.36
C GLY A 56 12.21 -7.55 -0.21
N GLY A 57 10.90 -7.41 -0.03
CA GLY A 57 9.95 -8.52 -0.13
C GLY A 57 9.72 -8.98 -1.57
N LEU A 58 8.84 -9.97 -1.76
CA LEU A 58 8.50 -10.49 -3.10
C LEU A 58 8.15 -9.37 -4.10
N ALA A 59 7.30 -8.42 -3.72
CA ALA A 59 6.89 -7.32 -4.59
C ALA A 59 8.07 -6.47 -5.07
N GLY A 60 8.99 -6.11 -4.16
CA GLY A 60 10.12 -5.26 -4.51
C GLY A 60 11.18 -6.00 -5.32
N MET A 61 11.46 -7.27 -5.00
CA MET A 61 12.37 -8.10 -5.79
C MET A 61 11.86 -8.28 -7.22
N VAL A 62 10.58 -8.63 -7.41
CA VAL A 62 9.96 -8.74 -8.74
C VAL A 62 10.01 -7.41 -9.50
N ALA A 63 9.69 -6.30 -8.83
CA ALA A 63 9.72 -4.99 -9.45
C ALA A 63 11.14 -4.61 -9.90
N ALA A 64 12.15 -4.82 -9.05
CA ALA A 64 13.55 -4.53 -9.37
C ALA A 64 14.06 -5.38 -10.54
N LEU A 65 13.75 -6.68 -10.57
CA LEU A 65 14.07 -7.56 -11.70
C LEU A 65 13.41 -7.10 -13.00
N ASN A 66 12.11 -6.79 -12.97
CA ASN A 66 11.39 -6.30 -14.15
C ASN A 66 11.93 -4.97 -14.68
N ILE A 67 12.43 -4.10 -13.80
CA ILE A 67 13.12 -2.85 -14.19
C ILE A 67 14.47 -3.17 -14.86
N ALA A 68 15.25 -4.08 -14.26
CA ALA A 68 16.56 -4.48 -14.75
C ALA A 68 16.51 -5.23 -16.10
N GLU A 69 15.49 -6.06 -16.31
CA GLU A 69 15.21 -6.76 -17.57
C GLU A 69 14.90 -5.79 -18.71
N GLN A 70 14.28 -4.64 -18.40
CA GLN A 70 14.05 -3.56 -19.35
C GLN A 70 15.28 -2.69 -19.60
N GLY A 71 16.42 -2.99 -18.95
CA GLY A 71 17.70 -2.33 -19.17
C GLY A 71 18.00 -1.14 -18.26
N PHE A 72 17.14 -0.85 -17.28
CA PHE A 72 17.33 0.25 -16.33
C PHE A 72 17.98 -0.21 -15.03
N GLU A 73 18.66 0.71 -14.33
CA GLU A 73 19.21 0.41 -13.01
C GLU A 73 18.14 0.54 -11.91
N ALA A 74 18.21 -0.32 -10.90
CA ALA A 74 17.32 -0.29 -9.75
C ALA A 74 18.11 -0.32 -8.42
N TYR A 75 17.82 0.61 -7.53
CA TYR A 75 18.22 0.57 -6.13
C TYR A 75 17.14 -0.18 -5.34
N LEU A 76 17.50 -1.28 -4.67
CA LEU A 76 16.58 -2.02 -3.79
C LEU A 76 16.98 -1.80 -2.33
N VAL A 77 16.15 -1.07 -1.58
CA VAL A 77 16.39 -0.76 -0.17
C VAL A 77 15.54 -1.67 0.72
N GLU A 78 16.19 -2.46 1.57
CA GLU A 78 15.59 -3.35 2.56
C GLU A 78 16.04 -2.94 3.97
N LYS A 79 15.07 -2.85 4.88
CA LYS A 79 15.30 -2.43 6.27
C LYS A 79 15.88 -3.55 7.13
N GLU A 80 15.69 -4.80 6.72
CA GLU A 80 16.24 -5.98 7.38
C GLU A 80 17.55 -6.47 6.73
N ALA A 81 18.25 -7.36 7.42
CA ALA A 81 19.48 -7.99 6.93
C ALA A 81 19.27 -8.96 5.76
N ARG A 82 18.01 -9.38 5.48
CA ARG A 82 17.70 -10.40 4.48
C ARG A 82 16.49 -10.01 3.64
N LEU A 83 16.62 -10.24 2.33
CA LEU A 83 15.50 -10.15 1.38
C LEU A 83 14.47 -11.26 1.61
N GLY A 84 13.29 -11.11 1.01
CA GLY A 84 12.21 -12.11 0.97
C GLY A 84 10.95 -11.70 1.74
N GLY A 85 11.06 -10.85 2.75
CA GLY A 85 9.91 -10.40 3.56
C GLY A 85 9.08 -11.58 4.10
N ASN A 86 7.75 -11.52 3.95
CA ASN A 86 6.84 -12.57 4.40
C ASN A 86 7.04 -13.91 3.67
N LEU A 87 7.60 -13.91 2.46
CA LEU A 87 7.80 -15.14 1.67
C LEU A 87 8.74 -16.12 2.38
N ARG A 88 9.65 -15.63 3.23
CA ARG A 88 10.53 -16.45 4.07
C ARG A 88 9.77 -17.37 5.03
N ASN A 89 8.55 -17.01 5.38
CA ASN A 89 7.72 -17.74 6.35
C ASN A 89 6.65 -18.62 5.68
N LEU A 90 6.57 -18.62 4.34
CA LEU A 90 5.58 -19.36 3.57
C LEU A 90 6.23 -20.55 2.88
N HIS A 91 5.75 -21.76 3.14
CA HIS A 91 6.36 -22.99 2.63
C HIS A 91 5.53 -23.65 1.53
N TYR A 92 4.21 -23.44 1.57
CA TYR A 92 3.28 -24.13 0.69
C TYR A 92 2.34 -23.14 0.00
N THR A 93 1.86 -23.51 -1.18
CA THR A 93 0.69 -22.92 -1.82
C THR A 93 -0.42 -23.95 -1.94
N LEU A 94 -1.65 -23.51 -2.23
CA LEU A 94 -2.77 -24.43 -2.48
C LEU A 94 -2.48 -25.38 -3.66
N ASP A 95 -1.75 -24.90 -4.67
CA ASP A 95 -1.34 -25.70 -5.84
C ASP A 95 -0.04 -26.50 -5.58
N ASN A 96 0.46 -26.56 -4.34
CA ASN A 96 1.68 -27.26 -3.91
C ASN A 96 2.97 -26.82 -4.63
N GLU A 97 3.08 -25.54 -4.98
CA GLU A 97 4.30 -24.98 -5.57
C GLU A 97 5.43 -24.86 -4.54
N ASN A 98 6.69 -24.92 -5.01
CA ASN A 98 7.87 -24.78 -4.17
C ASN A 98 8.17 -23.30 -3.86
N VAL A 99 7.57 -22.77 -2.81
CA VAL A 99 7.71 -21.37 -2.41
C VAL A 99 9.14 -21.02 -1.99
N GLN A 100 9.80 -21.89 -1.23
CA GLN A 100 11.16 -21.63 -0.73
C GLN A 100 12.19 -21.70 -1.86
N GLY A 101 12.05 -22.65 -2.79
CA GLY A 101 12.91 -22.69 -3.99
C GLY A 101 12.71 -21.46 -4.89
N TYR A 102 11.48 -20.98 -5.03
CA TYR A 102 11.22 -19.73 -5.75
C TYR A 102 11.84 -18.51 -5.04
N LEU A 103 11.76 -18.45 -3.71
CA LEU A 103 12.42 -17.42 -2.91
C LEU A 103 13.95 -17.45 -3.09
N GLU A 104 14.58 -18.63 -3.05
CA GLU A 104 16.01 -18.77 -3.27
C GLU A 104 16.41 -18.30 -4.68
N SER A 105 15.65 -18.71 -5.70
CA SER A 105 15.88 -18.29 -7.09
C SER A 105 15.82 -16.78 -7.23
N ILE A 106 14.73 -16.14 -6.77
CA ILE A 106 14.54 -14.71 -6.97
C ILE A 106 15.54 -13.86 -6.17
N VAL A 107 15.93 -14.31 -4.97
CA VAL A 107 16.97 -13.63 -4.18
C VAL A 107 18.31 -13.69 -4.92
N LYS A 108 18.67 -14.88 -5.43
CA LYS A 108 19.89 -15.06 -6.21
C LYS A 108 19.89 -14.19 -7.46
N GLU A 109 18.80 -14.21 -8.23
CA GLU A 109 18.64 -13.39 -9.43
C GLU A 109 18.78 -11.89 -9.11
N VAL A 110 18.22 -11.41 -8.00
CA VAL A 110 18.36 -10.01 -7.57
C VAL A 110 19.79 -9.67 -7.17
N GLU A 111 20.46 -10.54 -6.42
CA GLU A 111 21.83 -10.30 -5.93
C GLU A 111 22.89 -10.37 -7.03
N GLU A 112 22.71 -11.26 -8.01
CA GLU A 112 23.66 -11.46 -9.10
C GLU A 112 23.44 -10.49 -10.27
N ASN A 113 22.33 -9.75 -10.30
CA ASN A 113 22.01 -8.85 -11.41
C ASN A 113 22.85 -7.55 -11.36
N PRO A 114 23.67 -7.25 -12.38
CA PRO A 114 24.56 -6.09 -12.37
C PRO A 114 23.83 -4.74 -12.42
N ARG A 115 22.53 -4.71 -12.76
CA ARG A 115 21.71 -3.49 -12.78
C ARG A 115 20.95 -3.27 -11.47
N ILE A 116 21.00 -4.20 -10.53
CA ILE A 116 20.32 -4.07 -9.25
C ILE A 116 21.36 -3.88 -8.16
N LYS A 117 21.25 -2.78 -7.42
CA LYS A 117 22.08 -2.54 -6.25
C LYS A 117 21.25 -2.65 -5.00
N VAL A 118 21.56 -3.66 -4.19
CA VAL A 118 20.83 -3.99 -2.97
C VAL A 118 21.46 -3.31 -1.75
N TYR A 119 20.63 -2.65 -0.95
CA TYR A 119 20.99 -2.04 0.31
C TYR A 119 20.21 -2.69 1.45
N ARG A 120 20.89 -3.48 2.28
CA ARG A 120 20.32 -4.16 3.46
C ARG A 120 20.56 -3.34 4.72
N ASP A 121 19.79 -3.62 5.77
CA ASP A 121 19.87 -2.90 7.04
C ASP A 121 19.83 -1.37 6.82
N THR A 122 19.01 -0.95 5.86
CA THR A 122 19.00 0.40 5.32
C THR A 122 17.61 1.00 5.40
N ARG A 123 17.51 2.23 5.90
CA ARG A 123 16.25 2.97 5.99
C ARG A 123 16.30 4.27 5.22
N ILE A 124 15.15 4.73 4.76
CA ILE A 124 14.99 6.04 4.11
C ILE A 124 14.94 7.13 5.18
N LYS A 125 15.78 8.16 5.04
CA LYS A 125 15.82 9.34 5.92
C LYS A 125 15.02 10.51 5.33
N SER A 126 15.26 10.84 4.07
CA SER A 126 14.56 11.91 3.36
C SER A 126 14.37 11.58 1.88
N VAL A 127 13.32 12.16 1.29
CA VAL A 127 13.05 12.08 -0.14
C VAL A 127 12.74 13.49 -0.64
N GLU A 128 13.54 13.95 -1.59
CA GLU A 128 13.48 15.28 -2.17
C GLU A 128 13.39 15.17 -3.69
N GLY A 129 13.01 16.29 -4.33
CA GLY A 129 12.84 16.36 -5.78
C GLY A 129 11.43 15.98 -6.24
N TYR A 130 11.35 15.58 -7.51
CA TYR A 130 10.11 15.40 -8.25
C TYR A 130 10.27 14.32 -9.31
N VAL A 131 9.17 13.97 -10.00
CA VAL A 131 9.18 12.94 -11.05
C VAL A 131 10.32 13.16 -12.06
N GLY A 132 11.15 12.14 -12.24
CA GLY A 132 12.33 12.15 -13.10
C GLY A 132 13.62 12.60 -12.41
N ASN A 133 13.55 13.32 -11.28
CA ASN A 133 14.71 13.86 -10.56
C ASN A 133 14.46 13.80 -9.04
N TYR A 134 14.38 12.59 -8.50
CA TYR A 134 14.35 12.38 -7.06
C TYR A 134 15.76 12.18 -6.53
N LYS A 135 15.99 12.72 -5.34
CA LYS A 135 17.15 12.43 -4.50
C LYS A 135 16.65 11.82 -3.20
N THR A 136 17.20 10.67 -2.82
CA THR A 136 16.81 9.97 -1.59
C THR A 136 18.02 9.71 -0.73
N THR A 137 17.98 10.21 0.51
CA THR A 137 19.01 9.96 1.51
C THR A 137 18.64 8.71 2.28
N ILE A 138 19.55 7.74 2.30
CA ILE A 138 19.40 6.49 3.04
C ILE A 138 20.44 6.40 4.14
N VAL A 139 20.10 5.71 5.22
CA VAL A 139 20.98 5.47 6.37
C VAL A 139 21.27 3.98 6.43
N GLN A 140 22.55 3.62 6.32
CA GLN A 140 23.04 2.25 6.44
C GLN A 140 24.17 2.21 7.48
N ASN A 141 24.01 1.42 8.54
CA ASN A 141 25.00 1.31 9.63
C ASN A 141 25.42 2.68 10.24
N GLY A 142 24.50 3.64 10.30
CA GLY A 142 24.76 5.00 10.79
C GLY A 142 25.37 5.96 9.78
N ASN A 143 25.77 5.48 8.59
CA ASN A 143 26.28 6.32 7.52
C ASN A 143 25.15 6.76 6.58
N GLU A 144 25.19 8.03 6.19
CA GLU A 144 24.26 8.60 5.22
C GLU A 144 24.84 8.56 3.81
N MET A 145 23.99 8.26 2.85
CA MET A 145 24.34 8.25 1.44
C MET A 145 23.15 8.65 0.58
N GLU A 146 23.43 9.40 -0.49
CA GLU A 146 22.42 9.92 -1.40
C GLU A 146 22.29 9.01 -2.63
N LEU A 147 21.05 8.78 -3.04
CA LEU A 147 20.69 8.04 -4.26
C LEU A 147 19.86 8.94 -5.17
N ASP A 148 20.35 9.19 -6.38
CA ASP A 148 19.62 9.90 -7.42
C ASP A 148 18.87 8.91 -8.33
N HIS A 149 17.56 9.11 -8.52
CA HIS A 149 16.70 8.25 -9.33
C HIS A 149 15.49 9.01 -9.89
N GLY A 150 14.85 8.45 -10.91
CA GLY A 150 13.72 9.12 -11.59
C GLY A 150 12.35 8.77 -11.02
N VAL A 151 12.23 7.61 -10.37
CA VAL A 151 10.95 7.04 -9.92
C VAL A 151 11.12 6.17 -8.68
N ILE A 152 10.05 6.06 -7.89
CA ILE A 152 10.01 5.31 -6.63
C ILE A 152 8.92 4.25 -6.70
N ILE A 153 9.20 3.03 -6.24
CA ILE A 153 8.22 1.96 -6.02
C ILE A 153 8.19 1.62 -4.53
N VAL A 154 7.04 1.79 -3.89
CA VAL A 154 6.79 1.41 -2.50
C VAL A 154 6.28 -0.02 -2.44
N ALA A 155 7.09 -0.91 -1.85
CA ALA A 155 6.86 -2.34 -1.76
C ALA A 155 7.12 -2.88 -0.34
N THR A 156 6.84 -2.07 0.69
CA THR A 156 7.19 -2.34 2.10
C THR A 156 6.41 -3.49 2.74
N GLY A 157 5.39 -4.02 2.06
CA GLY A 157 4.60 -5.15 2.53
C GLY A 157 3.65 -4.81 3.70
N ALA A 158 3.28 -5.84 4.44
CA ALA A 158 2.39 -5.79 5.61
C ALA A 158 2.73 -6.98 6.53
N LYS A 159 2.16 -7.05 7.73
CA LYS A 159 2.49 -8.08 8.73
C LYS A 159 1.25 -8.85 9.18
N GLU A 160 1.47 -10.06 9.69
CA GLU A 160 0.45 -10.78 10.46
C GLU A 160 0.25 -10.08 11.82
N LEU A 161 -0.99 -9.83 12.20
CA LEU A 161 -1.37 -9.36 13.53
C LEU A 161 -1.06 -10.46 14.54
N LYS A 162 -0.47 -10.08 15.68
CA LYS A 162 -0.40 -10.96 16.85
C LYS A 162 -1.70 -10.83 17.64
N PRO A 163 -2.58 -11.86 17.65
CA PRO A 163 -3.90 -11.75 18.30
C PRO A 163 -3.78 -11.52 19.81
N GLN A 164 -4.80 -10.91 20.40
CA GLN A 164 -4.95 -10.80 21.86
C GLN A 164 -6.22 -11.52 22.35
N GLU A 165 -6.82 -12.35 21.49
CA GLU A 165 -8.04 -13.11 21.75
C GLU A 165 -7.74 -14.62 21.69
N TYR A 166 -8.66 -15.42 22.25
CA TYR A 166 -8.62 -16.88 22.25
C TYR A 166 -7.37 -17.50 22.92
N LEU A 167 -6.83 -16.85 23.95
CA LEU A 167 -5.68 -17.34 24.74
C LEU A 167 -4.35 -17.37 23.97
N TYR A 168 -4.26 -16.66 22.85
CA TYR A 168 -2.99 -16.50 22.13
C TYR A 168 -1.93 -15.84 23.03
N GLY A 169 -0.74 -16.43 23.09
CA GLY A 169 0.34 -16.00 23.99
C GLY A 169 0.19 -16.46 25.45
N GLU A 170 -0.98 -16.98 25.84
CA GLU A 170 -1.22 -17.54 27.17
C GLU A 170 -1.15 -19.08 27.20
N ASP A 171 -1.36 -19.74 26.06
CA ASP A 171 -1.31 -21.20 25.92
C ASP A 171 -0.56 -21.58 24.65
N GLU A 172 0.46 -22.42 24.78
CA GLU A 172 1.33 -22.84 23.66
C GLU A 172 0.59 -23.61 22.57
N ARG A 173 -0.60 -24.13 22.86
CA ARG A 173 -1.46 -24.84 21.89
C ARG A 173 -2.29 -23.88 21.03
N VAL A 174 -2.19 -22.56 21.26
CA VAL A 174 -2.86 -21.54 20.45
C VAL A 174 -1.83 -20.84 19.60
N ILE A 175 -1.89 -21.06 18.29
CA ILE A 175 -0.92 -20.55 17.31
C ILE A 175 -1.61 -19.84 16.14
N THR A 176 -0.87 -19.07 15.35
CA THR A 176 -1.38 -18.48 14.10
C THR A 176 -1.28 -19.46 12.92
N GLN A 177 -1.96 -19.14 11.80
CA GLN A 177 -1.81 -19.92 10.56
C GLN A 177 -0.38 -19.91 10.02
N LEU A 178 0.33 -18.79 10.17
CA LEU A 178 1.72 -18.67 9.73
C LEU A 178 2.65 -19.54 10.60
N GLU A 179 2.43 -19.55 11.91
CA GLU A 179 3.16 -20.41 12.86
C GLU A 179 2.88 -21.89 12.59
N LEU A 180 1.62 -22.26 12.33
CA LEU A 180 1.25 -23.62 11.93
C LEU A 180 2.01 -24.07 10.69
N GLU A 181 2.09 -23.21 9.67
CA GLU A 181 2.80 -23.53 8.43
C GLU A 181 4.30 -23.76 8.67
N GLN A 182 4.93 -22.91 9.48
CA GLN A 182 6.33 -23.10 9.87
C GLN A 182 6.53 -24.41 10.65
N MET A 183 5.58 -24.80 11.51
CA MET A 183 5.63 -26.07 12.23
C MET A 183 5.42 -27.27 11.31
N LEU A 184 4.54 -27.17 10.31
CA LEU A 184 4.32 -28.22 9.31
C LEU A 184 5.53 -28.42 8.39
N ALA A 185 6.29 -27.36 8.13
CA ALA A 185 7.50 -27.43 7.32
C ALA A 185 8.68 -28.16 7.98
N ARG A 186 8.62 -28.40 9.30
CA ARG A 186 9.69 -29.10 10.02
C ARG A 186 9.59 -30.63 9.81
N PRO A 187 10.70 -31.34 9.53
CA PRO A 187 10.68 -32.79 9.34
C PRO A 187 10.17 -33.58 10.55
N ASP A 188 10.34 -33.05 11.77
CA ASP A 188 9.95 -33.65 13.05
C ASP A 188 8.60 -33.12 13.57
N SER A 189 7.78 -32.53 12.69
CA SER A 189 6.50 -31.95 13.06
C SER A 189 5.59 -32.96 13.75
N LYS A 190 5.13 -32.60 14.96
CA LYS A 190 4.13 -33.38 15.70
C LYS A 190 2.70 -33.04 15.29
N ILE A 191 2.50 -32.03 14.44
CA ILE A 191 1.16 -31.58 14.03
C ILE A 191 0.33 -32.71 13.40
N PRO A 192 0.86 -33.55 12.48
CA PRO A 192 0.09 -34.63 11.89
C PRO A 192 -0.33 -35.70 12.90
N SER A 193 0.35 -35.81 14.05
CA SER A 193 0.01 -36.78 15.11
C SER A 193 -1.14 -36.34 16.00
N LEU A 194 -1.58 -35.08 15.90
CA LEU A 194 -2.71 -34.56 16.66
C LEU A 194 -4.03 -35.14 16.16
N ASN A 195 -4.99 -35.32 17.07
CA ASN A 195 -6.28 -35.91 16.74
C ASN A 195 -7.28 -34.85 16.29
N THR A 196 -7.34 -33.71 16.99
CA THR A 196 -8.32 -32.66 16.72
C THR A 196 -7.69 -31.28 16.63
N ILE A 197 -7.93 -30.59 15.52
CA ILE A 197 -7.44 -29.24 15.23
C ILE A 197 -8.62 -28.34 14.90
N VAL A 198 -8.74 -27.23 15.61
CA VAL A 198 -9.75 -26.21 15.34
C VAL A 198 -9.07 -24.98 14.77
N MET A 199 -9.60 -24.43 13.67
CA MET A 199 -9.12 -23.20 13.04
C MET A 199 -10.19 -22.12 13.10
N ILE A 200 -9.89 -20.96 13.69
CA ILE A 200 -10.83 -19.84 13.79
C ILE A 200 -10.49 -18.81 12.70
N GLN A 201 -11.46 -18.54 11.81
CA GLN A 201 -11.33 -17.51 10.79
C GLN A 201 -11.64 -16.11 11.32
N CYS A 202 -11.17 -15.09 10.60
CA CYS A 202 -11.46 -13.67 10.85
C CYS A 202 -10.96 -13.14 12.20
N VAL A 203 -9.91 -13.73 12.78
CA VAL A 203 -9.31 -13.26 14.03
C VAL A 203 -8.69 -11.88 13.79
N GLY A 204 -9.24 -10.86 14.44
CA GLY A 204 -8.89 -9.44 14.23
C GLY A 204 -9.23 -8.84 12.86
N SER A 205 -10.01 -9.51 11.99
CA SER A 205 -10.46 -8.98 10.68
C SER A 205 -11.99 -8.96 10.59
N ARG A 206 -12.57 -8.01 9.85
CA ARG A 206 -14.04 -7.82 9.75
C ARG A 206 -14.68 -7.54 11.11
N GLU A 207 -13.94 -6.83 11.94
CA GLU A 207 -14.30 -6.29 13.24
C GLU A 207 -14.50 -4.78 13.15
N ASP A 208 -15.07 -4.14 14.18
CA ASP A 208 -15.35 -2.69 14.11
C ASP A 208 -14.09 -1.85 13.95
N GLU A 209 -13.00 -2.22 14.64
CA GLU A 209 -11.70 -1.58 14.50
C GLU A 209 -11.02 -1.83 13.15
N ARG A 210 -11.33 -2.96 12.50
CA ARG A 210 -10.70 -3.43 11.25
C ARG A 210 -11.79 -4.03 10.36
N PRO A 211 -12.58 -3.18 9.67
CA PRO A 211 -13.76 -3.63 8.93
C PRO A 211 -13.40 -4.41 7.65
N TYR A 212 -12.17 -4.31 7.18
CA TYR A 212 -11.69 -5.00 5.99
C TYR A 212 -11.47 -6.51 6.22
N CYS A 213 -11.39 -7.24 5.11
CA CYS A 213 -11.05 -8.65 5.08
C CYS A 213 -9.57 -8.82 4.72
N SER A 214 -8.86 -9.66 5.48
CA SER A 214 -7.45 -9.98 5.22
C SER A 214 -7.19 -10.85 4.00
N ARG A 215 -8.24 -11.27 3.27
CA ARG A 215 -8.22 -11.89 1.94
C ARG A 215 -7.57 -13.28 1.84
N VAL A 216 -6.44 -13.51 2.49
CA VAL A 216 -5.62 -14.74 2.42
C VAL A 216 -6.04 -15.81 3.42
N CYS A 217 -6.56 -15.39 4.58
CA CYS A 217 -6.85 -16.22 5.75
C CYS A 217 -7.65 -17.51 5.48
N CYS A 218 -8.71 -17.44 4.66
CA CYS A 218 -9.52 -18.62 4.32
C CYS A 218 -8.73 -19.60 3.45
N SER A 219 -7.92 -19.10 2.52
CA SER A 219 -7.09 -19.94 1.65
C SER A 219 -5.95 -20.59 2.43
N ASP A 220 -5.33 -19.87 3.37
CA ASP A 220 -4.26 -20.42 4.22
C ASP A 220 -4.80 -21.53 5.13
N ALA A 221 -5.97 -21.34 5.71
CA ALA A 221 -6.63 -22.38 6.51
C ALA A 221 -6.92 -23.65 5.70
N LEU A 222 -7.45 -23.50 4.48
CA LEU A 222 -7.71 -24.64 3.60
C LEU A 222 -6.41 -25.34 3.19
N LYS A 223 -5.39 -24.57 2.82
CA LYS A 223 -4.07 -25.08 2.46
C LYS A 223 -3.49 -25.94 3.59
N ASN A 224 -3.44 -25.40 4.80
CA ASN A 224 -2.88 -26.09 5.95
C ASN A 224 -3.74 -27.31 6.33
N ALA A 225 -5.07 -27.21 6.27
CA ALA A 225 -5.97 -28.33 6.54
C ALA A 225 -5.79 -29.48 5.53
N LEU A 226 -5.72 -29.18 4.23
CA LEU A 226 -5.48 -30.17 3.17
C LEU A 226 -4.12 -30.85 3.34
N ARG A 227 -3.10 -30.09 3.74
CA ARG A 227 -1.76 -30.63 4.02
C ARG A 227 -1.79 -31.61 5.18
N ILE A 228 -2.42 -31.23 6.29
CA ILE A 228 -2.59 -32.12 7.45
C ILE A 228 -3.35 -33.39 7.05
N LYS A 229 -4.46 -33.27 6.32
CA LYS A 229 -5.23 -34.43 5.84
C LYS A 229 -4.44 -35.36 4.91
N LYS A 230 -3.45 -34.84 4.18
CA LYS A 230 -2.56 -35.65 3.33
C LYS A 230 -1.64 -36.54 4.17
N GLU A 231 -1.16 -36.03 5.30
CA GLU A 231 -0.22 -36.75 6.19
C GLU A 231 -0.96 -37.61 7.23
N ASN A 232 -2.10 -37.13 7.73
CA ASN A 232 -3.02 -37.86 8.59
C ASN A 232 -4.48 -37.70 8.12
N PRO A 233 -4.98 -38.64 7.28
CA PRO A 233 -6.35 -38.63 6.80
C PRO A 233 -7.42 -38.70 7.91
N LYS A 234 -7.06 -39.23 9.08
CA LYS A 234 -7.97 -39.42 10.22
C LYS A 234 -8.04 -38.21 11.15
N ALA A 235 -7.20 -37.18 10.97
CA ALA A 235 -7.24 -35.98 11.78
C ALA A 235 -8.61 -35.28 11.67
N ASN A 236 -9.21 -34.92 12.80
CA ASN A 236 -10.46 -34.16 12.85
C ASN A 236 -10.12 -32.67 12.75
N ILE A 237 -10.50 -32.03 11.64
CA ILE A 237 -10.23 -30.61 11.41
C ILE A 237 -11.56 -29.86 11.34
N PHE A 238 -11.70 -28.84 12.20
CA PHE A 238 -12.86 -27.96 12.24
C PHE A 238 -12.44 -26.55 11.86
N ILE A 239 -13.09 -25.96 10.86
CA ILE A 239 -12.88 -24.57 10.46
C ILE A 239 -14.11 -23.77 10.88
N LEU A 240 -13.94 -22.90 11.87
CA LEU A 240 -14.97 -21.98 12.35
C LEU A 240 -14.91 -20.69 11.52
N TYR A 241 -15.98 -20.37 10.81
CA TYR A 241 -15.97 -19.29 9.81
C TYR A 241 -17.25 -18.45 9.81
N ARG A 242 -17.19 -17.25 9.23
CA ARG A 242 -18.38 -16.44 8.90
C ARG A 242 -18.79 -16.64 7.45
N ASP A 243 -17.84 -16.43 6.55
CA ASP A 243 -17.94 -16.72 5.12
C ASP A 243 -16.63 -17.34 4.64
N ILE A 244 -16.69 -18.39 3.83
CA ILE A 244 -15.51 -18.93 3.14
C ILE A 244 -15.29 -18.08 1.89
N ARG A 245 -14.12 -17.43 1.80
CA ARG A 245 -13.76 -16.52 0.71
C ARG A 245 -12.69 -17.11 -0.19
N THR A 246 -13.05 -18.17 -0.90
CA THR A 246 -12.24 -18.88 -1.91
C THR A 246 -12.51 -18.39 -3.33
N TYR A 247 -12.41 -17.08 -3.54
CA TYR A 247 -12.75 -16.49 -4.83
C TYR A 247 -11.78 -16.89 -5.96
N GLY A 248 -12.25 -16.79 -7.21
CA GLY A 248 -11.54 -17.25 -8.39
C GLY A 248 -11.53 -18.78 -8.48
N PHE A 249 -10.40 -19.37 -8.89
CA PHE A 249 -10.26 -20.82 -9.04
C PHE A 249 -10.02 -21.57 -7.72
N LYS A 250 -10.18 -20.91 -6.56
CA LYS A 250 -9.87 -21.49 -5.25
C LYS A 250 -11.02 -22.28 -4.65
N GLU A 251 -12.22 -22.16 -5.19
CA GLU A 251 -13.39 -22.92 -4.74
C GLU A 251 -13.16 -24.44 -4.83
N LYS A 252 -12.37 -24.89 -5.83
CA LYS A 252 -11.97 -26.29 -5.99
C LYS A 252 -11.32 -26.87 -4.71
N PHE A 253 -10.54 -26.07 -4.00
CA PHE A 253 -9.86 -26.50 -2.78
C PHE A 253 -10.78 -26.53 -1.56
N TYR A 254 -11.79 -25.65 -1.53
CA TYR A 254 -12.83 -25.73 -0.52
C TYR A 254 -13.65 -27.01 -0.68
N GLN A 255 -14.02 -27.35 -1.91
CA GLN A 255 -14.66 -28.63 -2.22
C GLN A 255 -13.78 -29.82 -1.82
N GLU A 256 -12.51 -29.83 -2.22
CA GLU A 256 -11.57 -30.90 -1.87
C GLU A 256 -11.42 -31.07 -0.35
N ALA A 257 -11.35 -29.98 0.40
CA ALA A 257 -11.24 -30.02 1.85
C ALA A 257 -12.48 -30.68 2.49
N ARG A 258 -13.68 -30.36 1.99
CA ARG A 258 -14.93 -30.98 2.43
C ARG A 258 -14.96 -32.48 2.11
N GLU A 259 -14.56 -32.86 0.90
CA GLU A 259 -14.49 -34.27 0.48
C GLU A 259 -13.50 -35.08 1.34
N LYS A 260 -12.41 -34.45 1.79
CA LYS A 260 -11.44 -35.04 2.74
C LYS A 260 -11.91 -35.01 4.21
N GLY A 261 -13.15 -34.61 4.47
CA GLY A 261 -13.75 -34.62 5.80
C GLY A 261 -13.25 -33.50 6.72
N VAL A 262 -12.90 -32.33 6.17
CA VAL A 262 -12.78 -31.09 6.96
C VAL A 262 -14.19 -30.57 7.23
N ILE A 263 -14.49 -30.28 8.50
CA ILE A 263 -15.80 -29.83 8.95
C ILE A 263 -15.80 -28.31 9.04
N PHE A 264 -16.83 -27.68 8.49
CA PHE A 264 -16.97 -26.23 8.46
C PHE A 264 -18.17 -25.81 9.29
N ILE A 265 -17.94 -25.02 10.33
CA ILE A 265 -18.99 -24.56 11.24
C ILE A 265 -19.11 -23.04 11.12
N ARG A 266 -20.30 -22.59 10.76
CA ARG A 266 -20.56 -21.16 10.60
C ARG A 266 -20.80 -20.51 11.97
N TYR A 267 -20.23 -19.34 12.22
CA TYR A 267 -20.52 -18.51 13.38
C TYR A 267 -20.87 -17.08 12.93
N ASP A 268 -21.52 -16.32 13.83
CA ASP A 268 -21.92 -14.93 13.60
C ASP A 268 -21.04 -13.94 14.37
N LYS A 269 -20.94 -12.69 13.90
CA LYS A 269 -20.05 -11.67 14.51
C LYS A 269 -20.41 -11.43 15.98
N GLU A 270 -21.69 -11.45 16.28
CA GLU A 270 -22.27 -11.18 17.59
C GLU A 270 -22.16 -12.40 18.53
N ARG A 271 -21.88 -13.60 17.98
CA ARG A 271 -21.74 -14.86 18.70
C ARG A 271 -20.44 -15.55 18.29
N LYS A 272 -19.32 -14.92 18.65
CA LYS A 272 -17.99 -15.48 18.41
C LYS A 272 -17.79 -16.80 19.18
N PRO A 273 -16.91 -17.68 18.69
CA PRO A 273 -16.48 -18.84 19.46
C PRO A 273 -15.95 -18.43 20.84
N TYR A 274 -16.07 -19.29 21.83
CA TYR A 274 -15.48 -19.09 23.15
C TYR A 274 -14.47 -20.21 23.43
N VAL A 275 -13.29 -19.86 23.93
CA VAL A 275 -12.19 -20.80 24.16
C VAL A 275 -11.84 -20.80 25.63
N ARG A 276 -11.77 -21.99 26.23
CA ARG A 276 -11.31 -22.18 27.62
C ARG A 276 -10.29 -23.30 27.75
N LYS A 277 -9.39 -23.18 28.73
CA LYS A 277 -8.41 -24.21 29.08
C LYS A 277 -9.08 -25.31 29.90
N GLU A 278 -8.70 -26.55 29.65
CA GLU A 278 -9.01 -27.69 30.54
C GLU A 278 -7.73 -28.49 30.82
N ALA A 279 -7.81 -29.41 31.79
CA ALA A 279 -6.66 -30.21 32.25
C ALA A 279 -6.00 -31.03 31.13
N GLN A 280 -6.75 -31.41 30.09
CA GLN A 280 -6.27 -32.06 28.88
C GLN A 280 -6.91 -31.40 27.65
N GLY A 281 -6.13 -30.60 26.91
CA GLY A 281 -6.60 -29.90 25.70
C GLY A 281 -7.22 -28.51 25.92
N LEU A 282 -7.79 -27.97 24.85
CA LEU A 282 -8.59 -26.74 24.83
C LEU A 282 -10.04 -27.11 24.50
N LYS A 283 -11.02 -26.41 25.10
CA LYS A 283 -12.41 -26.51 24.66
C LYS A 283 -12.83 -25.27 23.89
N VAL A 284 -13.37 -25.50 22.70
CA VAL A 284 -13.93 -24.46 21.83
C VAL A 284 -15.44 -24.63 21.80
N GLU A 285 -16.16 -23.64 22.30
CA GLU A 285 -17.62 -23.56 22.26
C GLU A 285 -18.04 -22.66 21.10
N VAL A 286 -18.94 -23.13 20.24
CA VAL A 286 -19.46 -22.35 19.10
C VAL A 286 -20.94 -22.65 18.91
N PHE A 287 -21.74 -21.61 18.65
CA PHE A 287 -23.15 -21.79 18.30
C PHE A 287 -23.28 -22.07 16.80
N ASP A 288 -23.84 -23.23 16.45
CA ASP A 288 -24.11 -23.57 15.06
C ASP A 288 -25.51 -23.06 14.66
N PRO A 289 -25.63 -22.17 13.66
CA PRO A 289 -26.91 -21.59 13.28
C PRO A 289 -27.83 -22.57 12.53
N ILE A 290 -27.29 -23.66 11.97
CA ILE A 290 -28.05 -24.69 11.24
C ILE A 290 -28.70 -25.64 12.24
N LEU A 291 -27.91 -26.16 13.19
CA LEU A 291 -28.39 -27.05 14.26
C LEU A 291 -29.12 -26.29 15.36
N ARG A 292 -28.88 -24.98 15.48
CA ARG A 292 -29.41 -24.10 16.54
C ARG A 292 -28.99 -24.52 17.94
N GLU A 293 -27.83 -25.15 18.05
CA GLU A 293 -27.27 -25.65 19.30
C GLU A 293 -25.82 -25.18 19.50
N LYS A 294 -25.37 -25.25 20.75
CA LYS A 294 -23.98 -25.01 21.10
C LYS A 294 -23.19 -26.29 20.95
N LEU A 295 -22.19 -26.25 20.07
CA LEU A 295 -21.22 -27.32 19.90
C LEU A 295 -20.02 -27.05 20.81
N ILE A 296 -19.57 -28.11 21.49
CA ILE A 296 -18.36 -28.08 22.32
C ILE A 296 -17.36 -29.05 21.69
N ILE A 297 -16.24 -28.51 21.24
CA ILE A 297 -15.19 -29.26 20.55
C ILE A 297 -13.94 -29.28 21.43
N SER A 298 -13.47 -30.48 21.79
CA SER A 298 -12.17 -30.66 22.42
C SER A 298 -11.07 -30.60 21.36
N SER A 299 -10.15 -29.66 21.49
CA SER A 299 -9.10 -29.36 20.52
C SER A 299 -7.72 -29.62 21.12
N ASP A 300 -6.88 -30.34 20.39
CA ASP A 300 -5.47 -30.53 20.76
C ASP A 300 -4.64 -29.30 20.40
N LEU A 301 -5.02 -28.63 19.30
CA LEU A 301 -4.39 -27.41 18.80
C LEU A 301 -5.44 -26.44 18.27
N LEU A 302 -5.33 -25.17 18.65
CA LEU A 302 -6.16 -24.09 18.16
C LEU A 302 -5.34 -23.19 17.23
N VAL A 303 -5.85 -22.95 16.03
CA VAL A 303 -5.15 -22.18 15.00
C VAL A 303 -5.95 -20.93 14.68
N LEU A 304 -5.33 -19.77 14.79
CA LEU A 304 -5.95 -18.49 14.57
C LEU A 304 -5.57 -17.96 13.19
N SER A 305 -6.57 -17.77 12.31
CA SER A 305 -6.34 -17.07 11.05
C SER A 305 -6.36 -15.56 11.28
N ALA A 306 -5.21 -15.05 11.73
CA ALA A 306 -5.00 -13.68 12.14
C ALA A 306 -5.07 -12.68 10.97
N ALA A 307 -5.36 -11.42 11.31
CA ALA A 307 -5.45 -10.33 10.35
C ALA A 307 -4.09 -9.98 9.74
N ILE A 308 -4.12 -9.39 8.54
CA ILE A 308 -2.97 -8.71 7.95
C ILE A 308 -3.10 -7.22 8.24
N VAL A 309 -2.08 -6.63 8.85
CA VAL A 309 -2.03 -5.23 9.28
C VAL A 309 -0.91 -4.47 8.56
N PRO A 310 -1.06 -3.16 8.30
CA PRO A 310 0.00 -2.36 7.71
C PRO A 310 1.23 -2.29 8.63
N ASN A 311 2.38 -1.92 8.07
CA ASN A 311 3.56 -1.64 8.89
C ASN A 311 3.39 -0.34 9.66
N GLU A 312 3.86 -0.30 10.90
CA GLU A 312 3.90 0.91 11.74
C GLU A 312 4.69 2.06 11.08
N ASP A 313 5.76 1.71 10.36
CA ASP A 313 6.61 2.67 9.64
C ASP A 313 5.90 3.36 8.46
N ASN A 314 4.71 2.91 8.05
CA ASN A 314 4.00 3.44 6.88
C ASN A 314 3.67 4.93 7.02
N GLN A 315 3.29 5.39 8.22
CA GLN A 315 2.93 6.80 8.44
C GLN A 315 4.13 7.72 8.20
N THR A 316 5.28 7.38 8.76
CA THR A 316 6.53 8.12 8.57
C THR A 316 6.95 8.13 7.10
N LEU A 317 6.96 6.95 6.45
CA LEU A 317 7.36 6.86 5.05
C LEU A 317 6.37 7.57 4.11
N ALA A 318 5.07 7.52 4.40
CA ALA A 318 4.05 8.23 3.63
C ALA A 318 4.23 9.75 3.69
N GLN A 319 4.63 10.30 4.84
CA GLN A 319 4.96 11.72 4.99
C GLN A 319 6.19 12.11 4.16
N LEU A 320 7.26 11.31 4.21
CA LEU A 320 8.47 11.55 3.40
C LEU A 320 8.17 11.55 1.90
N LEU A 321 7.35 10.59 1.45
CA LEU A 321 6.96 10.45 0.05
C LEU A 321 5.80 11.36 -0.38
N LYS A 322 5.17 12.05 0.58
CA LYS A 322 3.97 12.89 0.38
C LYS A 322 2.84 12.11 -0.31
N VAL A 323 2.59 10.87 0.14
CA VAL A 323 1.53 9.99 -0.41
C VAL A 323 0.45 9.70 0.63
N PRO A 324 -0.82 9.50 0.21
CA PRO A 324 -1.91 9.26 1.13
C PRO A 324 -1.92 7.82 1.68
N LEU A 325 -2.47 7.69 2.88
CA LEU A 325 -2.87 6.41 3.47
C LEU A 325 -4.41 6.32 3.51
N THR A 326 -4.91 5.10 3.48
CA THR A 326 -6.29 4.75 3.83
C THR A 326 -6.53 4.96 5.32
N THR A 327 -7.80 4.97 5.74
CA THR A 327 -8.17 5.00 7.16
C THR A 327 -7.61 3.82 7.96
N ASP A 328 -7.33 2.71 7.28
CA ASP A 328 -6.79 1.49 7.87
C ASP A 328 -5.24 1.47 7.93
N GLY A 329 -4.56 2.51 7.44
CA GLY A 329 -3.10 2.63 7.48
C GLY A 329 -2.33 1.98 6.33
N PHE A 330 -3.02 1.38 5.35
CA PHE A 330 -2.41 0.96 4.07
C PHE A 330 -2.25 2.14 3.11
N TYR A 331 -1.35 2.03 2.14
CA TYR A 331 -1.19 3.05 1.10
C TYR A 331 -2.42 3.14 0.19
N LEU A 332 -2.85 4.36 -0.11
CA LEU A 332 -3.99 4.63 -0.98
C LEU A 332 -3.52 4.90 -2.42
N GLU A 333 -4.04 4.13 -3.37
CA GLU A 333 -3.77 4.34 -4.79
C GLU A 333 -4.45 5.60 -5.36
N ALA A 334 -4.00 6.07 -6.51
CA ALA A 334 -4.56 7.23 -7.20
C ALA A 334 -6.02 7.00 -7.64
N HIS A 335 -6.32 5.80 -8.13
CA HIS A 335 -7.68 5.40 -8.49
C HIS A 335 -7.79 3.88 -8.57
N ALA A 336 -8.76 3.30 -7.86
CA ALA A 336 -9.00 1.85 -7.71
C ALA A 336 -9.14 1.01 -8.99
N LYS A 337 -9.22 1.62 -10.18
CA LYS A 337 -9.44 0.93 -11.47
C LYS A 337 -8.52 1.46 -12.55
N LEU A 338 -8.45 2.77 -12.70
CA LEU A 338 -7.66 3.40 -13.77
C LEU A 338 -6.16 3.43 -13.46
N ARG A 339 -5.80 3.55 -12.17
CA ARG A 339 -4.41 3.74 -11.72
C ARG A 339 -4.19 2.99 -10.39
N PRO A 340 -4.31 1.64 -10.37
CA PRO A 340 -4.30 0.85 -9.14
C PRO A 340 -2.90 0.65 -8.52
N VAL A 341 -1.85 1.06 -9.23
CA VAL A 341 -0.44 0.96 -8.78
C VAL A 341 0.25 2.32 -8.72
N ASP A 342 -0.47 3.40 -9.01
CA ASP A 342 0.07 4.75 -8.96
C ASP A 342 -0.35 5.42 -7.66
N PHE A 343 0.47 6.35 -7.16
CA PHE A 343 0.00 7.36 -6.23
C PHE A 343 -0.51 8.61 -6.97
N SER A 344 -1.19 9.49 -6.21
CA SER A 344 -1.51 10.85 -6.68
C SER A 344 -0.23 11.63 -7.02
N THR A 345 0.83 11.40 -6.24
CA THR A 345 2.18 11.92 -6.49
C THR A 345 2.79 11.24 -7.73
N ARG A 346 3.12 12.01 -8.77
CA ARG A 346 3.69 11.48 -10.01
C ARG A 346 5.06 10.84 -9.76
N GLY A 347 5.33 9.74 -10.45
CA GLY A 347 6.62 9.04 -10.35
C GLY A 347 6.79 8.19 -9.09
N VAL A 348 5.78 8.14 -8.21
CA VAL A 348 5.74 7.23 -7.06
C VAL A 348 4.66 6.18 -7.33
N PHE A 349 5.04 4.92 -7.17
CA PHE A 349 4.21 3.74 -7.45
C PHE A 349 4.13 2.82 -6.24
N LEU A 350 3.18 1.90 -6.28
CA LEU A 350 2.80 1.06 -5.17
C LEU A 350 2.69 -0.40 -5.63
N ALA A 351 3.29 -1.32 -4.85
CA ALA A 351 3.25 -2.75 -5.14
C ALA A 351 3.07 -3.61 -3.88
N GLY A 352 2.31 -4.70 -4.05
CA GLY A 352 2.18 -5.78 -3.07
C GLY A 352 1.31 -5.45 -1.86
N MET A 353 1.69 -6.02 -0.71
CA MET A 353 0.88 -5.94 0.51
C MET A 353 0.91 -4.55 1.18
N ALA A 354 1.81 -3.65 0.77
CA ALA A 354 1.80 -2.25 1.18
C ALA A 354 0.47 -1.55 0.80
N HIS A 355 -0.14 -1.98 -0.31
CA HIS A 355 -1.45 -1.53 -0.77
C HIS A 355 -2.63 -2.21 -0.04
N GLY A 356 -2.38 -3.28 0.71
CA GLY A 356 -3.42 -4.07 1.36
C GLY A 356 -3.25 -5.58 1.16
N PRO A 357 -3.97 -6.41 1.92
CA PRO A 357 -3.80 -7.87 1.92
C PRO A 357 -4.04 -8.48 0.53
N LYS A 358 -3.12 -9.33 0.06
CA LYS A 358 -3.09 -9.90 -1.31
C LYS A 358 -2.38 -11.26 -1.34
N PHE A 359 -2.69 -12.05 -2.36
CA PHE A 359 -2.00 -13.30 -2.64
C PHE A 359 -0.64 -13.10 -3.33
N ILE A 360 0.18 -14.15 -3.36
CA ILE A 360 1.48 -14.19 -4.06
C ILE A 360 1.32 -13.78 -5.54
N SER A 361 0.41 -14.41 -6.27
CA SER A 361 0.18 -14.12 -7.69
C SER A 361 -0.25 -12.67 -7.93
N GLU A 362 -1.15 -12.15 -7.11
CA GLU A 362 -1.61 -10.76 -7.16
C GLU A 362 -0.46 -9.78 -6.86
N THR A 363 0.42 -10.15 -5.92
CA THR A 363 1.61 -9.38 -5.56
C THR A 363 2.60 -9.31 -6.72
N ILE A 364 2.85 -10.44 -7.39
CA ILE A 364 3.70 -10.50 -8.59
C ILE A 364 3.10 -9.64 -9.70
N SER A 365 1.81 -9.79 -10.01
CA SER A 365 1.15 -8.99 -11.04
C SER A 365 1.20 -7.50 -10.75
N GLN A 366 1.00 -7.09 -9.49
CA GLN A 366 1.05 -5.68 -9.10
C GLN A 366 2.47 -5.12 -9.19
N ALA A 367 3.49 -5.91 -8.82
CA ALA A 367 4.89 -5.53 -8.95
C ALA A 367 5.31 -5.33 -10.41
N CYS A 368 4.92 -6.24 -11.31
CA CYS A 368 5.15 -6.08 -12.75
C CYS A 368 4.45 -4.81 -13.28
N ALA A 369 3.20 -4.56 -12.88
CA ALA A 369 2.48 -3.35 -13.28
C ALA A 369 3.17 -2.07 -12.79
N ALA A 370 3.62 -2.03 -11.54
CA ALA A 370 4.37 -0.90 -10.98
C ALA A 370 5.69 -0.68 -11.73
N ALA A 371 6.45 -1.75 -12.01
CA ALA A 371 7.68 -1.68 -12.79
C ALA A 371 7.45 -1.14 -14.21
N GLN A 372 6.43 -1.61 -14.91
CA GLN A 372 6.09 -1.10 -16.26
C GLN A 372 5.72 0.39 -16.24
N LYS A 373 4.94 0.81 -15.24
CA LYS A 373 4.56 2.23 -15.08
C LYS A 373 5.73 3.12 -14.71
N ALA A 374 6.67 2.61 -13.91
CA ALA A 374 7.92 3.26 -13.59
C ALA A 374 8.81 3.40 -14.84
N CYS A 375 9.02 2.31 -15.57
CA CYS A 375 9.79 2.27 -16.82
C CYS A 375 9.22 3.21 -17.89
N ALA A 376 7.90 3.36 -17.98
CA ALA A 376 7.27 4.31 -18.89
C ALA A 376 7.62 5.79 -18.62
N ILE A 377 8.14 6.11 -17.43
CA ILE A 377 8.68 7.44 -17.11
C ILE A 377 10.18 7.47 -17.39
N ILE A 378 10.95 6.52 -16.86
CA ILE A 378 12.42 6.54 -16.96
C ILE A 378 12.98 6.20 -18.35
N CYS A 379 12.15 5.67 -19.26
CA CYS A 379 12.53 5.47 -20.66
C CYS A 379 12.57 6.78 -21.47
N LYS A 380 11.91 7.84 -20.98
CA LYS A 380 11.90 9.15 -21.64
C LYS A 380 13.18 9.90 -21.33
N ASP A 381 13.64 10.72 -22.27
CA ASP A 381 14.79 11.61 -22.02
C ASP A 381 14.41 12.79 -21.14
N SER A 382 13.15 13.22 -21.21
CA SER A 382 12.62 14.30 -20.38
C SER A 382 11.17 14.07 -19.97
N VAL A 383 10.77 14.69 -18.86
CA VAL A 383 9.40 14.72 -18.37
C VAL A 383 8.93 16.16 -18.31
N GLU A 384 7.75 16.42 -18.87
CA GLU A 384 7.06 17.69 -18.69
C GLU A 384 6.64 17.86 -17.23
N ALA A 385 7.20 18.89 -16.62
CA ALA A 385 6.82 19.35 -15.30
C ALA A 385 5.50 20.13 -15.38
N GLU A 386 4.82 20.25 -14.24
CA GLU A 386 3.59 21.00 -14.16
C GLU A 386 3.86 22.50 -14.33
N ALA A 387 3.18 23.14 -15.28
CA ALA A 387 3.38 24.55 -15.56
C ALA A 387 2.68 25.50 -14.55
N ILE A 388 1.99 24.94 -13.53
CA ILE A 388 1.24 25.69 -12.50
C ILE A 388 2.11 26.12 -11.31
N ILE A 389 3.34 26.57 -11.60
CA ILE A 389 4.34 27.03 -10.62
C ILE A 389 4.15 28.49 -10.21
N ALA A 390 4.88 28.89 -9.17
CA ALA A 390 4.96 30.28 -8.75
C ALA A 390 5.87 31.11 -9.68
N GLU A 391 5.51 32.37 -9.89
CA GLU A 391 6.25 33.34 -10.71
C GLU A 391 6.31 34.67 -9.98
N VAL A 392 7.48 35.31 -9.98
CA VAL A 392 7.71 36.61 -9.33
C VAL A 392 7.70 37.71 -10.37
N ASN A 393 6.86 38.73 -10.14
CA ASN A 393 6.93 40.00 -10.85
C ASN A 393 7.99 40.88 -10.19
N GLU A 394 9.14 41.00 -10.83
CA GLU A 394 10.29 41.77 -10.34
C GLU A 394 9.96 43.24 -10.04
N ARG A 395 9.03 43.85 -10.79
CA ARG A 395 8.66 45.27 -10.59
C ARG A 395 7.90 45.50 -9.29
N TRP A 396 7.21 44.48 -8.78
CA TRP A 396 6.40 44.57 -7.57
C TRP A 396 7.09 43.93 -6.36
N CYS A 397 8.12 43.13 -6.61
CA CYS A 397 8.88 42.45 -5.58
C CYS A 397 9.70 43.47 -4.77
N ARG A 398 9.67 43.31 -3.45
CA ARG A 398 10.39 44.19 -2.50
C ARG A 398 11.52 43.46 -1.76
N GLY A 399 11.83 42.22 -2.13
CA GLY A 399 12.89 41.44 -1.46
C GLY A 399 12.60 41.04 -0.01
N CYS A 400 11.35 41.11 0.45
CA CYS A 400 11.00 40.94 1.88
C CYS A 400 11.23 39.54 2.49
N GLY A 401 11.58 38.52 1.69
CA GLY A 401 11.88 37.17 2.18
C GLY A 401 10.68 36.32 2.66
N MET A 402 9.47 36.87 2.83
CA MET A 402 8.32 36.10 3.34
C MET A 402 7.93 34.88 2.49
N CYS A 403 8.19 34.93 1.17
CA CYS A 403 7.93 33.80 0.28
C CYS A 403 8.91 32.64 0.50
N VAL A 404 10.13 32.93 0.93
CA VAL A 404 11.17 31.93 1.24
C VAL A 404 10.78 31.12 2.47
N SER A 405 10.37 31.80 3.55
CA SER A 405 10.05 31.16 4.83
C SER A 405 8.83 30.22 4.79
N VAL A 406 7.95 30.38 3.80
CA VAL A 406 6.73 29.56 3.66
C VAL A 406 6.85 28.47 2.60
N CYS A 407 7.98 28.37 1.88
CA CYS A 407 8.17 27.35 0.85
C CYS A 407 8.69 26.04 1.47
N PRO A 408 7.89 24.96 1.52
CA PRO A 408 8.34 23.69 2.13
C PRO A 408 9.30 22.90 1.23
N TYR A 409 9.60 23.42 0.05
CA TYR A 409 10.45 22.77 -0.97
C TYR A 409 11.72 23.56 -1.25
N GLU A 410 11.94 24.66 -0.51
CA GLU A 410 13.08 25.57 -0.71
C GLU A 410 13.23 26.05 -2.16
N ALA A 411 12.12 26.08 -2.90
CA ALA A 411 12.08 26.47 -4.30
C ALA A 411 12.26 27.98 -4.52
N ILE A 412 12.37 28.77 -3.45
CA ILE A 412 12.41 30.23 -3.51
C ILE A 412 13.61 30.71 -2.73
N SER A 413 14.42 31.56 -3.34
CA SER A 413 15.56 32.23 -2.72
C SER A 413 15.51 33.73 -2.97
N ILE A 414 16.28 34.50 -2.20
CA ILE A 414 16.56 35.90 -2.52
C ILE A 414 17.85 35.93 -3.34
N ASP A 415 17.76 36.51 -4.52
CA ASP A 415 18.90 36.70 -5.42
C ASP A 415 19.84 37.77 -4.86
N GLY A 416 21.12 37.44 -4.72
CA GLY A 416 22.10 38.30 -4.04
C GLY A 416 22.48 39.57 -4.80
N GLU A 417 22.25 39.61 -6.12
CA GLU A 417 22.57 40.78 -6.94
C GLU A 417 21.37 41.73 -7.04
N THR A 418 20.19 41.18 -7.30
CA THR A 418 18.97 41.97 -7.50
C THR A 418 18.21 42.25 -6.21
N ASN A 419 18.50 41.51 -5.13
CA ASN A 419 17.74 41.49 -3.88
C ASN A 419 16.25 41.17 -4.08
N LEU A 420 15.91 40.43 -5.15
CA LEU A 420 14.56 40.02 -5.48
C LEU A 420 14.36 38.53 -5.19
N ALA A 421 13.13 38.14 -4.89
CA ALA A 421 12.78 36.73 -4.81
C ALA A 421 12.87 36.07 -6.18
N LYS A 422 13.49 34.90 -6.24
CA LYS A 422 13.64 34.06 -7.44
C LYS A 422 13.08 32.67 -7.16
N VAL A 423 12.33 32.13 -8.12
CA VAL A 423 11.76 30.78 -8.03
C VAL A 423 12.60 29.83 -8.87
N THR A 424 13.11 28.78 -8.25
CA THR A 424 13.70 27.63 -8.94
C THR A 424 12.54 26.77 -9.45
N GLU A 425 12.19 26.95 -10.72
CA GLU A 425 10.98 26.40 -11.35
C GLU A 425 10.83 24.89 -11.12
N VAL A 426 11.92 24.14 -11.26
CA VAL A 426 11.95 22.68 -11.11
C VAL A 426 11.60 22.20 -9.70
N LEU A 427 11.88 23.00 -8.66
CA LEU A 427 11.57 22.63 -7.28
C LEU A 427 10.13 23.02 -6.89
N CYS A 428 9.51 23.93 -7.62
CA CYS A 428 8.19 24.45 -7.27
C CYS A 428 7.08 23.43 -7.56
N GLN A 429 6.41 22.93 -6.51
CA GLN A 429 5.29 21.99 -6.64
C GLN A 429 3.92 22.66 -6.84
N GLY A 430 3.89 23.98 -7.10
CA GLY A 430 2.62 24.67 -7.37
C GLY A 430 1.60 24.66 -6.22
N CYS A 431 2.03 24.66 -4.96
CA CYS A 431 1.09 24.66 -3.82
C CYS A 431 0.39 26.02 -3.59
N GLY A 432 0.96 27.11 -4.10
CA GLY A 432 0.40 28.47 -3.99
C GLY A 432 0.64 29.20 -2.66
N SER A 433 1.29 28.57 -1.66
CA SER A 433 1.49 29.17 -0.33
C SER A 433 2.21 30.53 -0.38
N CYS A 434 3.26 30.64 -1.18
CA CYS A 434 4.00 31.89 -1.35
C CYS A 434 3.15 33.00 -1.99
N ALA A 435 2.29 32.66 -2.94
CA ALA A 435 1.38 33.60 -3.61
C ALA A 435 0.29 34.12 -2.66
N ALA A 436 -0.18 33.28 -1.74
CA ALA A 436 -1.13 33.68 -0.70
C ALA A 436 -0.49 34.62 0.34
N THR A 437 0.77 34.37 0.71
CA THR A 437 1.50 35.14 1.74
C THR A 437 2.04 36.49 1.24
N CYS A 438 2.27 36.65 -0.05
CA CYS A 438 2.98 37.82 -0.57
C CYS A 438 2.18 39.13 -0.40
N PRO A 439 2.68 40.09 0.40
CA PRO A 439 1.94 41.32 0.71
C PRO A 439 1.84 42.25 -0.49
N SER A 440 2.89 42.32 -1.33
CA SER A 440 2.87 43.14 -2.55
C SER A 440 2.13 42.49 -3.71
N GLY A 441 1.71 41.23 -3.57
CA GLY A 441 1.14 40.44 -4.67
C GLY A 441 2.12 40.13 -5.81
N ALA A 442 3.42 40.39 -5.61
CA ALA A 442 4.45 40.22 -6.63
C ALA A 442 4.61 38.78 -7.08
N ILE A 443 4.52 37.81 -6.16
CA ILE A 443 4.54 36.39 -6.52
C ILE A 443 3.11 35.87 -6.73
N GLN A 444 2.88 35.18 -7.83
CA GLN A 444 1.58 34.61 -8.19
C GLN A 444 1.76 33.17 -8.68
N GLN A 445 0.74 32.34 -8.54
CA GLN A 445 0.75 30.99 -9.10
C GLN A 445 0.16 30.99 -10.52
N LYS A 446 0.91 30.47 -11.49
CA LYS A 446 0.44 30.26 -12.86
C LYS A 446 -0.81 29.36 -12.86
N GLY A 447 -1.88 29.80 -13.52
CA GLY A 447 -3.18 29.08 -13.56
C GLY A 447 -4.06 29.21 -12.31
N PHE A 448 -3.56 29.84 -11.24
CA PHE A 448 -4.29 30.16 -10.00
C PHE A 448 -3.98 31.58 -9.51
N GLN A 449 -3.83 32.54 -10.43
CA GLN A 449 -3.54 33.93 -10.09
C GLN A 449 -4.70 34.55 -9.32
N ARG A 450 -4.41 35.54 -8.46
CA ARG A 450 -5.42 36.25 -7.65
C ARG A 450 -6.63 36.70 -8.49
N LYS A 451 -6.40 37.31 -9.66
CA LYS A 451 -7.48 37.75 -10.55
C LYS A 451 -8.35 36.59 -11.05
N GLN A 452 -7.75 35.43 -11.34
CA GLN A 452 -8.47 34.23 -11.77
C GLN A 452 -9.36 33.69 -10.65
N ILE A 453 -8.86 33.67 -9.42
CA ILE A 453 -9.63 33.19 -8.26
C ILE A 453 -10.75 34.17 -7.88
N LEU A 454 -10.47 35.48 -7.84
CA LEU A 454 -11.50 36.47 -7.56
C LEU A 454 -12.63 36.45 -8.61
N SER A 455 -12.29 36.33 -9.89
CA SER A 455 -13.28 36.16 -10.97
C SER A 455 -14.19 34.94 -10.75
N MET A 456 -13.66 33.84 -10.22
CA MET A 456 -14.49 32.68 -9.86
C MET A 456 -15.45 32.98 -8.71
N VAL A 457 -14.97 33.69 -7.70
CA VAL A 457 -15.77 34.04 -6.52
C VAL A 457 -16.88 35.01 -6.91
N ASP A 458 -16.54 36.04 -7.69
CA ASP A 458 -17.49 37.04 -8.19
C ASP A 458 -18.57 36.41 -9.08
N ALA A 459 -18.25 35.33 -9.81
CA ALA A 459 -19.22 34.59 -10.63
C ALA A 459 -20.13 33.65 -9.82
N ALA A 460 -19.80 33.37 -8.56
CA ALA A 460 -20.58 32.51 -7.67
C ALA A 460 -21.64 33.28 -6.86
N ILE A 461 -21.44 34.58 -6.70
CA ILE A 461 -22.29 35.53 -5.96
C ILE A 461 -23.13 36.31 -6.97
#